data_AF-Q5ZN28-F1
#
_entry.id   AF-Q5ZN28-F1
#
_cell.length_a   1.000
_cell.length_b   1.000
_cell.length_c   1.000
_cell.angle_alpha   90.00
_cell.angle_beta   90.00
_cell.angle_gamma   90.00
#
_symmetry.space_group_name_H-M   'P 1'
#
loop_
_entity.id
_entity.type
_entity.pdbx_description
1 polymer ?
#
loop_
_entity_poly.entity_id
_entity_poly.type
_entity_poly.pdbx_seq_one_letter_code
_entity_poly.pdbx_strand_id
1 'polypeptide(L)'
;ERAVKERLSMAESEGLMPQDLINAKPVAAAVKEFFGSSQLSQFMDQNNPLSEITHKRRVSALGPGGLTRERAGFEVRDVHPTHYGRVCPIETPEGPNIGLINSLAAYARTNQYGFLESPYRVVKDALVTDEIVFLSAIEEADHVIAQASATMNDKKVLVDELVAVRHLNEFTVKAPEDVTLMDVSPKQVVSVAASLIPFLEHDDANRALMGSNMQRQAVPTLRADKPLVGTGMERNVARDSGVCVVARRGGVIDSVDASRIVVRVADDEVETGEAGVDIYNLTKYTRSNQNTCINQRPLVRKGDRVQRSDIMADGPSTDMGELALGQNMRIAFMAWNGFNFEDSICLSERVVQEDRFPTIHIQELTCVARDTKLGPEEISAD
;
A
#
# COMPACT_ATOMS: atom_id res chain seq x y z
N GLU A 1 9.86 27.36 -24.49
CA GLU A 1 9.46 28.74 -24.82
C GLU A 1 10.57 29.55 -25.50
N ARG A 2 11.75 29.75 -24.88
CA ARG A 2 12.86 30.54 -25.46
C ARG A 2 13.29 30.11 -26.87
N ALA A 3 13.50 28.81 -27.10
CA ALA A 3 13.88 28.28 -28.41
C ALA A 3 12.81 28.51 -29.50
N VAL A 4 11.53 28.58 -29.13
CA VAL A 4 10.43 28.86 -30.07
C VAL A 4 10.40 30.35 -30.39
N LYS A 5 10.58 31.23 -29.39
CA LYS A 5 10.68 32.69 -29.59
C LYS A 5 11.89 33.06 -30.46
N GLU A 6 13.05 32.44 -30.22
CA GLU A 6 14.25 32.64 -31.05
C GLU A 6 14.02 32.18 -32.50
N ARG A 7 13.39 31.01 -32.71
CA ARG A 7 13.05 30.54 -34.07
C ARG A 7 12.01 31.43 -34.77
N LEU A 8 11.01 31.91 -34.06
CA LEU A 8 10.01 32.86 -34.58
C LEU A 8 10.65 34.21 -34.97
N SER A 9 11.70 34.64 -34.25
CA SER A 9 12.41 35.89 -34.58
C SER A 9 13.34 35.77 -35.79
N MET A 10 13.76 34.56 -36.16
CA MET A 10 14.66 34.29 -37.29
C MET A 10 13.94 33.76 -38.53
N ALA A 11 12.65 33.44 -38.42
CA ALA A 11 11.85 32.84 -39.47
C ALA A 11 11.30 33.91 -40.44
N GLU A 12 11.64 33.82 -41.72
CA GLU A 12 10.93 34.54 -42.78
C GLU A 12 9.49 34.00 -42.89
N SER A 13 8.52 34.91 -42.97
CA SER A 13 7.14 34.72 -42.52
C SER A 13 6.21 33.87 -43.40
N GLU A 14 6.70 33.21 -44.45
CA GLU A 14 5.85 32.45 -45.38
C GLU A 14 6.12 30.94 -45.33
N GLY A 15 5.08 30.16 -45.01
CA GLY A 15 5.05 28.70 -45.18
C GLY A 15 5.48 27.84 -43.98
N LEU A 16 5.81 28.42 -42.83
CA LEU A 16 6.19 27.65 -41.64
C LEU A 16 4.99 27.01 -40.94
N MET A 17 5.07 25.69 -40.73
CA MET A 17 4.07 24.93 -40.00
C MET A 17 4.47 24.85 -38.51
N PRO A 18 3.52 24.76 -37.56
CA PRO A 18 3.83 24.70 -36.12
C PRO A 18 4.80 23.58 -35.71
N GLN A 19 4.79 22.45 -36.43
CA GLN A 19 5.70 21.32 -36.19
C GLN A 19 7.19 21.67 -36.41
N ASP A 20 7.49 22.63 -37.29
CA ASP A 20 8.87 23.04 -37.60
C ASP A 20 9.45 23.92 -36.48
N LEU A 21 8.57 24.60 -35.74
CA LEU A 21 8.90 25.47 -34.63
C LEU A 21 9.05 24.70 -33.31
N ILE A 22 8.32 23.59 -33.14
CA ILE A 22 8.28 22.82 -31.90
C ILE A 22 9.37 21.74 -31.89
N ASN A 23 10.27 21.79 -30.91
CA ASN A 23 11.23 20.72 -30.64
C ASN A 23 10.79 19.93 -29.39
N ALA A 24 10.48 18.65 -29.57
CA ALA A 24 10.07 17.77 -28.47
C ALA A 24 11.24 17.26 -27.61
N LYS A 25 12.50 17.34 -28.09
CA LYS A 25 13.66 16.79 -27.38
C LYS A 25 13.86 17.36 -25.97
N PRO A 26 13.75 18.68 -25.72
CA PRO A 26 13.90 19.23 -24.37
C PRO A 26 12.80 18.75 -23.41
N VAL A 27 11.57 18.61 -23.90
CA VAL A 27 10.43 18.11 -23.11
C VAL A 27 10.67 16.65 -22.74
N ALA A 28 11.01 15.81 -23.71
CA ALA A 28 11.31 14.40 -23.47
C ALA A 28 12.53 14.22 -22.55
N ALA A 29 13.56 15.06 -22.68
CA ALA A 29 14.74 15.04 -21.82
C ALA A 29 14.38 15.39 -20.38
N ALA A 30 13.60 16.45 -20.14
CA ALA A 30 13.16 16.83 -18.79
C ALA A 30 12.31 15.74 -18.12
N VAL A 31 11.41 15.10 -18.88
CA VAL A 31 10.60 13.98 -18.37
C VAL A 31 11.48 12.76 -18.05
N LYS A 32 12.42 12.42 -18.93
CA LYS A 32 13.37 11.31 -18.69
C LYS A 32 14.28 11.58 -17.50
N GLU A 33 14.75 12.81 -17.34
CA GLU A 33 15.54 13.21 -16.19
C GLU A 33 14.73 13.06 -14.90
N PHE A 34 13.49 13.56 -14.88
CA PHE A 34 12.61 13.40 -13.72
C PHE A 34 12.43 11.93 -13.31
N PHE A 35 12.04 11.04 -14.23
CA PHE A 35 11.82 9.63 -13.88
C PHE A 35 13.12 8.83 -13.68
N GLY A 36 14.23 9.25 -14.30
CA GLY A 36 15.50 8.52 -14.28
C GLY A 36 16.44 8.90 -13.14
N SER A 37 16.40 10.15 -12.65
CA SER A 37 17.36 10.65 -11.66
C SER A 37 16.75 11.29 -10.40
N SER A 38 15.43 11.52 -10.37
CA SER A 38 14.79 12.08 -9.17
C SER A 38 14.90 11.13 -7.98
N GLN A 39 15.21 11.68 -6.80
CA GLN A 39 15.23 10.93 -5.53
C GLN A 39 13.87 10.34 -5.15
N LEU A 40 12.78 10.92 -5.66
CA LEU A 40 11.41 10.46 -5.43
C LEU A 40 10.97 9.40 -6.45
N SER A 41 11.70 9.23 -7.57
CA SER A 41 11.48 8.16 -8.54
C SER A 41 12.33 6.96 -8.15
N GLN A 42 11.79 6.10 -7.29
CA GLN A 42 12.50 4.96 -6.72
C GLN A 42 12.05 3.65 -7.38
N PHE A 43 12.96 2.67 -7.42
CA PHE A 43 12.58 1.31 -7.76
C PHE A 43 11.54 0.80 -6.77
N MET A 44 10.43 0.27 -7.28
CA MET A 44 9.36 -0.21 -6.44
C MET A 44 9.85 -1.40 -5.60
N ASP A 45 9.71 -1.29 -4.28
CA ASP A 45 9.81 -2.41 -3.35
C ASP A 45 8.66 -3.40 -3.62
N GLN A 46 9.01 -4.59 -4.09
CA GLN A 46 8.13 -5.67 -4.53
C GLN A 46 8.52 -7.00 -3.86
N ASN A 47 9.04 -6.93 -2.62
CA ASN A 47 9.27 -8.14 -1.84
C ASN A 47 7.98 -8.95 -1.68
N ASN A 48 6.89 -8.28 -1.31
CA ASN A 48 5.56 -8.84 -1.12
C ASN A 48 4.46 -7.78 -1.36
N PRO A 49 3.18 -8.16 -1.39
CA PRO A 49 2.08 -7.23 -1.69
C PRO A 49 1.96 -6.06 -0.70
N LEU A 50 2.28 -6.28 0.58
CA LEU A 50 2.27 -5.23 1.60
C LEU A 50 3.39 -4.21 1.35
N SER A 51 4.58 -4.67 0.95
CA SER A 51 5.69 -3.78 0.62
C SER A 51 5.33 -2.83 -0.52
N GLU A 52 4.68 -3.35 -1.56
CA GLU A 52 4.23 -2.57 -2.72
C GLU A 52 3.20 -1.51 -2.33
N ILE A 53 2.14 -1.88 -1.59
CA ILE A 53 1.08 -0.94 -1.21
C ILE A 53 1.60 0.14 -0.26
N THR A 54 2.43 -0.23 0.72
CA THR A 54 3.02 0.74 1.64
C THR A 54 3.95 1.69 0.90
N HIS A 55 4.76 1.20 -0.04
CA HIS A 55 5.68 2.06 -0.79
C HIS A 55 4.92 3.11 -1.61
N LYS A 56 3.80 2.75 -2.23
CA LYS A 56 2.92 3.69 -2.96
C LYS A 56 2.24 4.71 -2.05
N ARG A 57 2.05 4.42 -0.77
CA ARG A 57 1.42 5.29 0.25
C ARG A 57 2.42 6.01 1.15
N ARG A 58 3.70 6.01 0.80
CA ARG A 58 4.77 6.64 1.56
C ARG A 58 4.85 8.13 1.24
N VAL A 59 5.08 8.94 2.27
CA VAL A 59 5.35 10.38 2.18
C VAL A 59 6.78 10.64 2.62
N SER A 60 7.49 11.48 1.87
CA SER A 60 8.89 11.84 2.13
C SER A 60 9.02 13.35 2.30
N ALA A 61 9.65 13.78 3.38
CA ALA A 61 10.08 15.17 3.58
C ALA A 61 11.40 15.49 2.85
N LEU A 62 12.08 14.46 2.33
CA LEU A 62 13.31 14.57 1.54
C LEU A 62 13.00 14.75 0.04
N GLY A 63 13.88 15.45 -0.69
CA GLY A 63 13.81 15.61 -2.13
C GLY A 63 13.98 17.06 -2.58
N PRO A 64 13.82 17.36 -3.88
CA PRO A 64 13.88 18.73 -4.40
C PRO A 64 12.87 19.65 -3.69
N GLY A 65 13.37 20.74 -3.08
CA GLY A 65 12.53 21.66 -2.30
C GLY A 65 12.17 21.18 -0.89
N GLY A 66 12.59 19.97 -0.50
CA GLY A 66 12.39 19.41 0.83
C GLY A 66 13.59 19.62 1.76
N LEU A 67 13.61 18.85 2.84
CA LEU A 67 14.68 18.85 3.83
C LEU A 67 15.85 17.96 3.38
N THR A 68 17.05 18.27 3.87
CA THR A 68 18.18 17.34 3.84
C THR A 68 18.34 16.68 5.20
N ARG A 69 18.90 15.47 5.25
CA ARG A 69 19.09 14.70 6.49
C ARG A 69 19.84 15.48 7.57
N GLU A 70 20.83 16.26 7.16
CA GLU A 70 21.69 17.06 8.05
C GLU A 70 21.00 18.31 8.60
N ARG A 71 20.05 18.88 7.84
CA ARG A 71 19.30 20.07 8.25
C ARG A 71 18.03 19.74 9.02
N ALA A 72 17.59 18.48 8.97
CA ALA A 72 16.40 18.03 9.68
C ALA A 72 16.71 17.79 11.16
N GLY A 73 16.39 18.79 11.98
CA GLY A 73 16.47 18.74 13.44
C GLY A 73 15.45 17.81 14.08
N PHE A 74 15.37 17.83 15.41
CA PHE A 74 14.46 16.99 16.18
C PHE A 74 12.99 17.36 15.95
N GLU A 75 12.66 18.66 15.93
CA GLU A 75 11.28 19.17 15.84
C GLU A 75 10.52 18.68 14.59
N VAL A 76 11.20 18.52 13.46
CA VAL A 76 10.58 18.05 12.21
C VAL A 76 10.45 16.53 12.12
N ARG A 77 11.13 15.79 13.01
CA ARG A 77 11.11 14.33 13.07
C ARG A 77 10.12 13.82 14.11
N ASP A 78 9.74 14.68 15.05
CA ASP A 78 8.85 14.31 16.15
C ASP A 78 7.40 14.15 15.67
N VAL A 79 6.60 13.43 16.46
CA VAL A 79 5.20 13.16 16.15
C VAL A 79 4.36 14.35 16.57
N HIS A 80 3.81 15.08 15.60
CA HIS A 80 2.91 16.19 15.86
C HIS A 80 1.46 15.70 16.09
N PRO A 81 0.68 16.30 17.01
CA PRO A 81 -0.72 15.91 17.25
C PRO A 81 -1.63 15.90 16.01
N THR A 82 -1.36 16.78 15.03
CA THR A 82 -2.12 16.84 13.78
C THR A 82 -1.89 15.64 12.85
N HIS A 83 -0.89 14.80 13.12
CA HIS A 83 -0.68 13.53 12.41
C HIS A 83 -1.84 12.56 12.64
N TYR A 84 -2.60 12.73 13.72
CA TYR A 84 -3.74 11.88 14.05
C TYR A 84 -4.68 11.72 12.86
N GLY A 85 -4.89 10.47 12.43
CA GLY A 85 -5.77 10.15 11.31
C GLY A 85 -5.22 10.48 9.91
N ARG A 86 -4.01 11.03 9.80
CA ARG A 86 -3.40 11.52 8.54
C ARG A 86 -2.10 10.80 8.20
N VAL A 87 -1.19 10.74 9.16
CA VAL A 87 0.13 10.12 9.03
C VAL A 87 0.29 9.15 10.19
N CYS A 88 0.76 7.94 9.90
CA CYS A 88 0.96 6.95 10.94
C CYS A 88 2.11 7.37 11.87
N PRO A 89 1.90 7.36 13.21
CA PRO A 89 2.95 7.69 14.16
C PRO A 89 3.94 6.54 14.42
N ILE A 90 3.59 5.31 14.02
CA ILE A 90 4.39 4.09 14.29
C ILE A 90 5.27 3.73 13.09
N GLU A 91 4.74 3.79 11.88
CA GLU A 91 5.44 3.31 10.69
C GLU A 91 6.37 4.39 10.12
N THR A 92 7.63 4.32 10.54
CA THR A 92 8.77 5.08 10.01
C THR A 92 9.99 4.15 9.89
N PRO A 93 10.90 4.38 8.94
CA PRO A 93 12.19 3.69 8.93
C PRO A 93 12.98 4.00 10.19
N GLU A 94 13.75 3.02 10.65
CA GLU A 94 14.74 3.19 11.70
C GLU A 94 16.00 3.90 11.18
N GLY A 95 16.79 4.46 12.10
CA GLY A 95 18.07 5.07 11.78
C GLY A 95 17.97 6.49 11.20
N PRO A 96 18.82 6.88 10.24
CA PRO A 96 18.97 8.29 9.83
C PRO A 96 17.72 8.96 9.25
N ASN A 97 16.77 8.17 8.72
CA ASN A 97 15.56 8.66 8.08
C ASN A 97 14.34 8.70 9.02
N ILE A 98 14.51 8.39 10.31
CA ILE A 98 13.40 8.41 11.28
C ILE A 98 12.70 9.77 11.28
N GLY A 99 11.36 9.73 11.16
CA GLY A 99 10.49 10.91 11.13
C GLY A 99 10.51 11.73 9.84
N LEU A 100 11.35 11.36 8.85
CA LEU A 100 11.43 12.04 7.55
C LEU A 100 10.71 11.28 6.44
N ILE A 101 10.41 10.02 6.70
CA ILE A 101 9.68 9.13 5.83
C ILE A 101 8.59 8.51 6.67
N ASN A 102 7.34 8.76 6.31
CA ASN A 102 6.19 8.25 7.03
C ASN A 102 5.22 7.61 6.05
N SER A 103 4.30 6.80 6.56
CA SER A 103 3.20 6.25 5.79
C SER A 103 1.91 7.02 6.05
N LEU A 104 1.10 7.16 5.00
CA LEU A 104 -0.28 7.65 5.17
C LEU A 104 -1.07 6.71 6.09
N ALA A 105 -1.91 7.29 6.94
CA ALA A 105 -2.85 6.53 7.75
C ALA A 105 -3.91 5.83 6.87
N ALA A 106 -4.64 4.87 7.43
CA ALA A 106 -5.52 3.98 6.66
C ALA A 106 -6.59 4.72 5.84
N TYR A 107 -7.29 5.70 6.45
CA TYR A 107 -8.36 6.45 5.80
C TYR A 107 -7.97 7.87 5.37
N ALA A 108 -6.69 8.23 5.51
CA ALA A 108 -6.21 9.54 5.12
C ALA A 108 -6.35 9.75 3.60
N ARG A 109 -6.74 10.96 3.20
CA ARG A 109 -6.78 11.39 1.79
C ARG A 109 -6.14 12.76 1.62
N THR A 110 -5.76 13.07 0.39
CA THR A 110 -5.28 14.40 0.01
C THR A 110 -6.40 15.18 -0.65
N ASN A 111 -6.59 16.43 -0.26
CA ASN A 111 -7.60 17.30 -0.85
C ASN A 111 -7.09 18.03 -2.10
N GLN A 112 -7.96 18.83 -2.72
CA GLN A 112 -7.64 19.56 -3.95
C GLN A 112 -6.48 20.55 -3.83
N TYR A 113 -6.14 20.99 -2.60
CA TYR A 113 -5.04 21.90 -2.31
C TYR A 113 -3.75 21.18 -1.91
N GLY A 114 -3.77 19.85 -1.76
CA GLY A 114 -2.63 19.07 -1.32
C GLY A 114 -2.53 18.85 0.19
N PHE A 115 -3.52 19.27 0.98
CA PHE A 115 -3.54 19.01 2.42
C PHE A 115 -4.11 17.64 2.74
N LEU A 116 -3.61 17.04 3.83
CA LEU A 116 -4.10 15.76 4.33
C LEU A 116 -5.38 15.96 5.16
N GLU A 117 -6.38 15.15 4.84
CA GLU A 117 -7.68 15.12 5.52
C GLU A 117 -7.92 13.74 6.15
N SER A 118 -8.66 13.73 7.25
CA SER A 118 -9.14 12.52 7.92
C SER A 118 -10.68 12.54 8.01
N PRO A 119 -11.36 11.38 7.90
CA PRO A 119 -12.81 11.33 8.01
C PRO A 119 -13.29 11.30 9.46
N TYR A 120 -14.38 12.02 9.72
CA TYR A 120 -15.08 12.08 11.00
C TYR A 120 -16.59 11.95 10.79
N ARG A 121 -17.29 11.38 11.77
CA ARG A 121 -18.76 11.32 11.81
C ARG A 121 -19.31 12.58 12.46
N VAL A 122 -20.36 13.16 11.88
CA VAL A 122 -21.00 14.34 12.43
C VAL A 122 -21.86 13.98 13.65
N VAL A 123 -21.70 14.72 14.75
CA VAL A 123 -22.52 14.61 15.96
C VAL A 123 -23.43 15.84 16.05
N LYS A 124 -24.74 15.62 16.19
CA LYS A 124 -25.75 16.67 16.33
C LYS A 124 -26.56 16.38 17.59
N ASP A 125 -26.55 17.29 18.57
CA ASP A 125 -27.27 17.13 19.84
C ASP A 125 -27.00 15.76 20.51
N ALA A 126 -25.72 15.41 20.68
CA ALA A 126 -25.23 14.10 21.18
C ALA A 126 -25.59 12.86 20.34
N LEU A 127 -26.32 12.99 19.23
CA LEU A 127 -26.61 11.92 18.28
C LEU A 127 -25.50 11.80 17.23
N VAL A 128 -24.84 10.65 17.19
CA VAL A 128 -23.80 10.35 16.20
C VAL A 128 -24.44 9.88 14.90
N THR A 129 -24.36 10.71 13.87
CA THR A 129 -24.95 10.44 12.55
C THR A 129 -24.05 9.52 11.71
N ASP A 130 -24.57 9.07 10.56
CA ASP A 130 -23.79 8.34 9.54
C ASP A 130 -23.21 9.27 8.46
N GLU A 131 -23.38 10.59 8.63
CA GLU A 131 -22.77 11.60 7.77
C GLU A 131 -21.27 11.68 8.05
N ILE A 132 -20.46 11.44 7.02
CA ILE A 132 -18.99 11.50 7.12
C ILE A 132 -18.50 12.79 6.47
N VAL A 133 -17.74 13.58 7.23
CA VAL A 133 -17.04 14.77 6.76
C VAL A 133 -15.55 14.53 6.83
N PHE A 134 -14.81 15.05 5.85
CA PHE A 134 -13.36 14.99 5.84
C PHE A 134 -12.82 16.37 6.20
N LEU A 135 -11.95 16.41 7.19
CA LEU A 135 -11.41 17.67 7.68
C LEU A 135 -9.90 17.72 7.55
N SER A 136 -9.40 18.87 7.10
CA SER A 136 -7.99 19.22 7.15
C SER A 136 -7.56 19.49 8.60
N ALA A 137 -6.24 19.52 8.84
CA ALA A 137 -5.72 19.80 10.19
C ALA A 137 -6.10 21.19 10.72
N ILE A 138 -6.43 22.13 9.83
CA ILE A 138 -6.83 23.50 10.18
C ILE A 138 -8.28 23.51 10.63
N GLU A 139 -9.18 22.92 9.85
CA GLU A 139 -10.61 22.84 10.17
C GLU A 139 -10.86 22.00 11.42
N GLU A 140 -10.06 20.95 11.65
CA GLU A 140 -10.14 20.08 12.82
C GLU A 140 -10.01 20.84 14.15
N ALA A 141 -9.26 21.94 14.18
CA ALA A 141 -8.95 22.67 15.41
C ALA A 141 -10.20 23.31 16.07
N ASP A 142 -11.21 23.65 15.27
CA ASP A 142 -12.45 24.29 15.73
C ASP A 142 -13.49 23.29 16.25
N HIS A 143 -13.19 21.99 16.18
CA HIS A 143 -14.12 20.91 16.53
C HIS A 143 -13.69 20.12 17.76
N VAL A 144 -14.69 19.67 18.52
CA VAL A 144 -14.55 18.77 19.66
C VAL A 144 -14.83 17.35 19.19
N ILE A 145 -13.79 16.51 19.17
CA ILE A 145 -13.82 15.21 18.51
C ILE A 145 -13.78 14.10 19.56
N ALA A 146 -14.82 13.28 19.62
CA ALA A 146 -14.87 12.10 20.46
C ALA A 146 -14.10 10.92 19.84
N GLN A 147 -13.52 10.08 20.70
CA GLN A 147 -12.83 8.86 20.29
C GLN A 147 -13.81 7.84 19.70
N ALA A 148 -13.32 6.99 18.78
CA ALA A 148 -14.14 5.94 18.14
C ALA A 148 -14.75 4.93 19.12
N SER A 149 -14.13 4.76 20.30
CA SER A 149 -14.55 3.85 21.36
C SER A 149 -15.53 4.45 22.38
N ALA A 150 -15.99 5.69 22.18
CA ALA A 150 -16.95 6.32 23.08
C ALA A 150 -18.26 5.50 23.18
N THR A 151 -18.80 5.38 24.40
CA THR A 151 -19.98 4.55 24.66
C THR A 151 -21.23 5.17 24.03
N MET A 152 -21.97 4.38 23.27
CA MET A 152 -23.22 4.79 22.60
C MET A 152 -24.35 3.82 22.93
N ASN A 153 -25.59 4.31 22.96
CA ASN A 153 -26.78 3.44 23.04
C ASN A 153 -27.20 2.90 21.65
N ASP A 154 -28.24 2.07 21.62
CA ASP A 154 -28.81 1.48 20.39
C ASP A 154 -29.27 2.54 19.36
N LYS A 155 -29.55 3.77 19.81
CA LYS A 155 -29.93 4.90 18.96
C LYS A 155 -28.74 5.75 18.52
N LYS A 156 -27.49 5.31 18.76
CA LYS A 156 -26.25 6.04 18.44
C LYS A 156 -26.11 7.38 19.19
N VAL A 157 -26.70 7.50 20.37
CA VAL A 157 -26.52 8.67 21.25
C VAL A 157 -25.44 8.35 22.27
N LEU A 158 -24.55 9.31 22.53
CA LEU A 158 -23.52 9.23 23.57
C LEU A 158 -24.17 9.16 24.96
N VAL A 159 -23.80 8.16 25.77
CA VAL A 159 -24.47 7.88 27.06
C VAL A 159 -23.73 8.38 28.29
N ASP A 160 -22.42 8.55 28.19
CA ASP A 160 -21.59 8.94 29.33
C ASP A 160 -21.78 10.43 29.66
N GLU A 161 -21.83 10.79 30.95
CA GLU A 161 -21.95 12.20 31.37
C GLU A 161 -20.76 13.05 30.91
N LEU A 162 -19.59 12.44 30.81
CA LEU A 162 -18.35 13.03 30.35
C LEU A 162 -17.69 12.10 29.34
N VAL A 163 -17.54 12.59 28.10
CA VAL A 163 -16.95 11.86 26.98
C VAL A 163 -15.51 12.30 26.80
N ALA A 164 -14.60 11.33 26.61
CA ALA A 164 -13.20 11.61 26.28
C ALA A 164 -13.11 12.17 24.84
N VAL A 165 -12.56 13.38 24.74
CA VAL A 165 -12.48 14.13 23.48
C VAL A 165 -11.10 14.71 23.25
N ARG A 166 -10.82 15.01 21.99
CA ARG A 166 -9.69 15.81 21.55
C ARG A 166 -10.18 17.16 21.06
N HIS A 167 -9.59 18.24 21.58
CA HIS A 167 -9.89 19.61 21.18
C HIS A 167 -8.63 20.46 21.33
N LEU A 168 -8.32 21.29 20.33
CA LEU A 168 -7.10 22.14 20.30
C LEU A 168 -5.81 21.36 20.62
N ASN A 169 -5.67 20.15 20.07
CA ASN A 169 -4.53 19.24 20.28
C ASN A 169 -4.35 18.71 21.72
N GLU A 170 -5.31 18.93 22.61
CA GLU A 170 -5.29 18.39 23.97
C GLU A 170 -6.39 17.32 24.15
N PHE A 171 -6.12 16.35 25.03
CA PHE A 171 -7.10 15.36 25.45
C PHE A 171 -7.79 15.87 26.72
N THR A 172 -9.11 15.98 26.66
CA THR A 172 -9.93 16.45 27.77
C THR A 172 -11.23 15.65 27.82
N VAL A 173 -12.10 15.98 28.78
CA VAL A 173 -13.45 15.42 28.88
C VAL A 173 -14.47 16.53 28.72
N LYS A 174 -15.53 16.27 27.98
CA LYS A 174 -16.61 17.23 27.70
C LYS A 174 -17.97 16.56 27.82
N ALA A 175 -19.01 17.37 28.03
CA ALA A 175 -20.37 16.86 27.99
C ALA A 175 -20.71 16.39 26.56
N PRO A 176 -21.57 15.36 26.39
CA PRO A 176 -22.02 14.88 25.08
C PRO A 176 -22.56 15.97 24.14
N GLU A 177 -23.18 17.00 24.71
CA GLU A 177 -23.78 18.13 23.99
C GLU A 177 -22.74 19.02 23.31
N ASP A 178 -21.51 19.08 23.85
CA ASP A 178 -20.40 19.87 23.31
C ASP A 178 -19.66 19.12 22.19
N VAL A 179 -19.90 17.82 22.02
CA VAL A 179 -19.24 16.98 21.01
C VAL A 179 -19.81 17.29 19.64
N THR A 180 -18.96 17.71 18.71
CA THR A 180 -19.39 18.06 17.34
C THR A 180 -19.05 16.96 16.33
N LEU A 181 -18.02 16.17 16.61
CA LEU A 181 -17.53 15.12 15.71
C LEU A 181 -17.10 13.87 16.48
N MET A 182 -16.99 12.76 15.78
CA MET A 182 -16.49 11.50 16.32
C MET A 182 -15.62 10.79 15.29
N ASP A 183 -14.55 10.12 15.74
CA ASP A 183 -13.73 9.26 14.89
C ASP A 183 -14.57 8.15 14.21
N VAL A 184 -14.19 7.76 12.99
CA VAL A 184 -14.90 6.71 12.23
C VAL A 184 -14.49 5.31 12.70
N SER A 185 -13.21 5.11 12.98
CA SER A 185 -12.66 3.80 13.34
C SER A 185 -11.37 3.95 14.16
N PRO A 186 -11.11 3.07 15.15
CA PRO A 186 -9.82 3.05 15.83
C PRO A 186 -8.64 2.83 14.87
N LYS A 187 -8.87 2.12 13.76
CA LYS A 187 -7.85 1.85 12.72
C LYS A 187 -7.43 3.10 11.94
N GLN A 188 -8.15 4.22 12.07
CA GLN A 188 -7.85 5.42 11.31
C GLN A 188 -6.53 6.07 11.69
N VAL A 189 -6.02 5.83 12.89
CA VAL A 189 -4.79 6.45 13.43
C VAL A 189 -3.52 5.81 12.85
N VAL A 190 -3.61 4.55 12.42
CA VAL A 190 -2.47 3.74 12.02
C VAL A 190 -2.39 3.54 10.50
N SER A 191 -1.22 3.15 10.01
CA SER A 191 -1.03 2.82 8.59
C SER A 191 -1.63 1.46 8.24
N VAL A 192 -1.62 1.14 6.95
CA VAL A 192 -2.03 -0.17 6.44
C VAL A 192 -1.19 -1.30 7.07
N ALA A 193 0.13 -1.15 7.16
CA ALA A 193 1.01 -2.17 7.74
C ALA A 193 0.77 -2.35 9.25
N ALA A 194 0.71 -1.26 10.01
CA ALA A 194 0.43 -1.34 11.45
C ALA A 194 -0.97 -1.90 11.74
N SER A 195 -1.96 -1.63 10.88
CA SER A 195 -3.32 -2.17 11.02
C SER A 195 -3.45 -3.68 10.82
N LEU A 196 -2.41 -4.35 10.30
CA LEU A 196 -2.34 -5.81 10.15
C LEU A 196 -1.80 -6.52 11.41
N ILE A 197 -1.30 -5.78 12.40
CA ILE A 197 -0.79 -6.36 13.64
C ILE A 197 -1.99 -6.63 14.57
N PRO A 198 -2.31 -7.90 14.91
CA PRO A 198 -3.32 -8.19 15.91
C PRO A 198 -2.78 -7.83 17.30
N PHE A 199 -3.66 -7.43 18.22
CA PHE A 199 -3.31 -7.06 19.61
C PHE A 199 -2.31 -5.90 19.71
N LEU A 200 -2.31 -4.99 18.73
CA LEU A 200 -1.43 -3.82 18.69
C LEU A 200 -1.54 -2.96 19.97
N GLU A 201 -2.72 -2.91 20.59
CA GLU A 201 -3.00 -2.22 21.85
C GLU A 201 -2.25 -2.79 23.06
N HIS A 202 -1.66 -3.98 22.94
CA HIS A 202 -0.88 -4.65 23.97
C HIS A 202 0.63 -4.62 23.70
N ASP A 203 1.05 -4.08 22.55
CA ASP A 203 2.45 -3.99 22.16
C ASP A 203 3.03 -2.59 22.42
N ASP A 204 4.31 -2.55 22.79
CA ASP A 204 5.06 -1.29 22.85
C ASP A 204 5.25 -0.69 21.44
N ALA A 205 5.24 0.63 21.35
CA ALA A 205 5.34 1.35 20.08
C ALA A 205 6.63 1.03 19.29
N ASN A 206 7.77 0.82 19.97
CA ASN A 206 9.02 0.48 19.29
C ASN A 206 8.96 -0.94 18.69
N ARG A 207 8.30 -1.87 19.37
CA ARG A 207 8.10 -3.25 18.88
C ARG A 207 7.11 -3.28 17.73
N ALA A 208 6.05 -2.49 17.81
CA ALA A 208 5.11 -2.30 16.71
C ALA A 208 5.77 -1.67 15.47
N LEU A 209 6.65 -0.69 15.66
CA LEU A 209 7.45 -0.09 14.58
C LEU A 209 8.31 -1.15 13.87
N MET A 210 9.09 -1.91 14.64
CA MET A 210 9.90 -2.99 14.09
C MET A 210 9.04 -4.04 13.38
N GLY A 211 7.92 -4.44 13.99
CA GLY A 211 6.98 -5.41 13.40
C GLY A 211 6.44 -4.95 12.05
N SER A 212 5.96 -3.71 11.96
CA SER A 212 5.45 -3.13 10.70
C SER A 212 6.52 -3.06 9.61
N ASN A 213 7.77 -2.76 9.97
CA ASN A 213 8.90 -2.72 9.06
C ASN A 213 9.34 -4.12 8.59
N MET A 214 9.33 -5.11 9.49
CA MET A 214 9.70 -6.50 9.19
C MET A 214 8.69 -7.19 8.26
N GLN A 215 7.39 -6.90 8.40
CA GLN A 215 6.36 -7.46 7.52
C GLN A 215 6.62 -7.16 6.03
N ARG A 216 7.17 -5.97 5.71
CA ARG A 216 7.49 -5.57 4.32
C ARG A 216 8.67 -6.34 3.71
N GLN A 217 9.45 -7.02 4.55
CA GLN A 217 10.63 -7.78 4.14
C GLN A 217 10.34 -9.28 4.00
N ALA A 218 9.15 -9.74 4.42
CA ALA A 218 8.75 -11.13 4.28
C ALA A 218 8.76 -11.56 2.81
N VAL A 219 9.45 -12.66 2.51
CA VAL A 219 9.54 -13.20 1.15
C VAL A 219 8.41 -14.22 0.93
N PRO A 220 7.71 -14.18 -0.21
CA PRO A 220 6.66 -15.13 -0.52
C PRO A 220 7.16 -16.58 -0.51
N THR A 221 6.49 -17.41 0.29
CA THR A 221 6.72 -18.86 0.36
C THR A 221 6.10 -19.57 -0.84
N LEU A 222 6.59 -20.78 -1.14
CA LEU A 222 6.06 -21.63 -2.21
C LEU A 222 4.56 -21.92 -2.05
N ARG A 223 4.12 -22.08 -0.79
CA ARG A 223 2.74 -22.28 -0.38
C ARG A 223 2.33 -21.13 0.52
N ALA A 224 1.34 -20.36 0.11
CA ALA A 224 0.73 -19.36 0.98
C ALA A 224 -0.16 -20.09 2.01
N ASP A 225 -0.23 -19.55 3.23
CA ASP A 225 -1.07 -20.04 4.31
C ASP A 225 -1.67 -18.82 5.01
N LYS A 226 -2.99 -18.66 4.93
CA LYS A 226 -3.67 -17.51 5.54
C LYS A 226 -3.42 -17.43 7.05
N PRO A 227 -3.31 -16.23 7.64
CA PRO A 227 -3.13 -16.11 9.08
C PRO A 227 -4.36 -16.63 9.83
N LEU A 228 -4.15 -17.47 10.84
CA LEU A 228 -5.25 -17.94 11.72
C LEU A 228 -5.76 -16.83 12.64
N VAL A 229 -4.91 -15.86 12.95
CA VAL A 229 -5.22 -14.67 13.74
C VAL A 229 -4.92 -13.46 12.87
N GLY A 230 -5.96 -12.73 12.47
CA GLY A 230 -5.86 -11.54 11.62
C GLY A 230 -6.74 -10.39 12.13
N THR A 231 -6.67 -9.24 11.46
CA THR A 231 -7.40 -8.02 11.86
C THR A 231 -8.58 -7.70 10.93
N GLY A 232 -8.71 -8.42 9.81
CA GLY A 232 -9.67 -8.18 8.74
C GLY A 232 -9.19 -7.17 7.69
N MET A 233 -7.97 -6.65 7.82
CA MET A 233 -7.35 -5.76 6.80
C MET A 233 -6.70 -6.54 5.66
N GLU A 234 -6.42 -7.83 5.86
CA GLU A 234 -5.70 -8.72 4.96
C GLU A 234 -6.36 -8.77 3.57
N ARG A 235 -7.69 -8.88 3.54
CA ARG A 235 -8.47 -8.93 2.29
C ARG A 235 -8.41 -7.62 1.51
N ASN A 236 -8.46 -6.49 2.21
CA ASN A 236 -8.37 -5.17 1.59
C ASN A 236 -6.97 -4.95 0.99
N VAL A 237 -5.92 -5.36 1.71
CA VAL A 237 -4.54 -5.26 1.22
C VAL A 237 -4.32 -6.16 0.01
N ALA A 238 -4.76 -7.42 0.06
CA ALA A 238 -4.64 -8.35 -1.06
C ALA A 238 -5.34 -7.81 -2.32
N ARG A 239 -6.58 -7.33 -2.18
CA ARG A 239 -7.36 -6.76 -3.29
C ARG A 239 -6.72 -5.47 -3.85
N ASP A 240 -6.41 -4.52 -2.98
CA ASP A 240 -6.03 -3.16 -3.39
C ASP A 240 -4.54 -3.05 -3.77
N SER A 241 -3.72 -4.04 -3.43
CA SER A 241 -2.31 -4.11 -3.89
C SER A 241 -2.18 -4.30 -5.40
N GLY A 242 -3.19 -4.90 -6.05
CA GLY A 242 -3.18 -5.22 -7.48
C GLY A 242 -2.47 -6.53 -7.83
N VAL A 243 -2.02 -7.31 -6.84
CA VAL A 243 -1.38 -8.61 -7.08
C VAL A 243 -2.38 -9.73 -7.39
N CYS A 244 -3.60 -9.60 -6.85
CA CYS A 244 -4.72 -10.51 -7.11
C CYS A 244 -5.47 -10.12 -8.38
N VAL A 245 -6.09 -11.11 -9.03
CA VAL A 245 -6.96 -10.85 -10.19
C VAL A 245 -8.38 -10.67 -9.70
N VAL A 246 -8.92 -9.46 -9.91
CA VAL A 246 -10.23 -9.03 -9.45
C VAL A 246 -11.21 -8.95 -10.62
N ALA A 247 -12.43 -9.45 -10.43
CA ALA A 247 -13.49 -9.38 -11.42
C ALA A 247 -13.93 -7.93 -11.67
N ARG A 248 -13.83 -7.45 -12.91
CA ARG A 248 -14.31 -6.12 -13.29
C ARG A 248 -15.82 -6.05 -13.35
N ARG A 249 -16.44 -7.14 -13.80
CA ARG A 249 -17.89 -7.32 -13.96
C ARG A 249 -18.33 -8.65 -13.38
N GLY A 250 -19.57 -8.69 -12.90
CA GLY A 250 -20.24 -9.89 -12.43
C GLY A 250 -20.61 -10.84 -13.57
N GLY A 251 -20.64 -12.13 -13.27
CA GLY A 251 -20.93 -13.14 -14.29
C GLY A 251 -20.72 -14.57 -13.82
N VAL A 252 -20.64 -15.48 -14.79
CA VAL A 252 -20.37 -16.90 -14.58
C VAL A 252 -19.05 -17.27 -15.22
N ILE A 253 -18.23 -18.03 -14.50
CA ILE A 253 -16.96 -18.52 -15.01
C ILE A 253 -17.19 -19.56 -16.11
N ASP A 254 -16.79 -19.25 -17.35
CA ASP A 254 -16.96 -20.11 -18.51
C ASP A 254 -15.83 -21.14 -18.63
N SER A 255 -14.58 -20.71 -18.40
CA SER A 255 -13.41 -21.57 -18.39
C SER A 255 -12.33 -21.03 -17.43
N VAL A 256 -11.58 -21.96 -16.83
CA VAL A 256 -10.46 -21.66 -15.93
C VAL A 256 -9.29 -22.55 -16.30
N ASP A 257 -8.17 -21.93 -16.61
CA ASP A 257 -6.88 -22.58 -16.81
C ASP A 257 -5.86 -22.00 -15.82
N ALA A 258 -4.71 -22.65 -15.67
CA ALA A 258 -3.63 -22.12 -14.84
C ALA A 258 -3.05 -20.78 -15.34
N SER A 259 -3.32 -20.40 -16.60
CA SER A 259 -2.81 -19.20 -17.29
C SER A 259 -3.88 -18.14 -17.57
N ARG A 260 -5.18 -18.48 -17.56
CA ARG A 260 -6.25 -17.53 -17.87
C ARG A 260 -7.58 -17.93 -17.24
N ILE A 261 -8.42 -16.93 -16.99
CA ILE A 261 -9.80 -17.06 -16.51
C ILE A 261 -10.71 -16.36 -17.51
N VAL A 262 -11.77 -17.03 -17.95
CA VAL A 262 -12.77 -16.47 -18.87
C VAL A 262 -14.10 -16.36 -18.15
N VAL A 263 -14.62 -15.15 -18.06
CA VAL A 263 -15.89 -14.83 -17.42
C VAL A 263 -16.91 -14.47 -18.48
N ARG A 264 -18.03 -15.20 -18.48
CA ARG A 264 -19.23 -14.80 -19.23
C ARG A 264 -19.98 -13.77 -18.39
N VAL A 265 -19.96 -12.54 -18.83
CA VAL A 265 -20.54 -11.40 -18.12
C VAL A 265 -22.07 -11.56 -18.13
N ALA A 266 -22.71 -11.18 -17.03
CA ALA A 266 -24.16 -11.20 -16.95
C ALA A 266 -24.77 -10.06 -17.81
N ASP A 267 -25.90 -10.32 -18.48
CA ASP A 267 -26.48 -9.42 -19.48
C ASP A 267 -26.82 -8.02 -18.93
N ASP A 268 -26.99 -7.88 -17.62
CA ASP A 268 -27.24 -6.62 -16.91
C ASP A 268 -26.00 -5.72 -16.76
N GLU A 269 -24.80 -6.29 -16.80
CA GLU A 269 -23.52 -5.56 -16.73
C GLU A 269 -22.85 -5.37 -18.11
N VAL A 270 -23.47 -5.85 -19.18
CA VAL A 270 -22.96 -5.69 -20.55
C VAL A 270 -23.44 -4.35 -21.13
N GLU A 271 -22.50 -3.45 -21.41
CA GLU A 271 -22.80 -2.22 -22.14
C GLU A 271 -23.09 -2.50 -23.62
N THR A 272 -23.94 -1.67 -24.23
CA THR A 272 -24.39 -1.86 -25.61
C THR A 272 -23.22 -1.74 -26.59
N GLY A 273 -22.88 -2.83 -27.27
CA GLY A 273 -21.79 -2.88 -28.26
C GLY A 273 -20.51 -3.53 -27.77
N GLU A 274 -20.44 -3.95 -26.50
CA GLU A 274 -19.30 -4.70 -25.96
C GLU A 274 -19.48 -6.22 -26.11
N ALA A 275 -18.35 -6.94 -26.15
CA ALA A 275 -18.37 -8.39 -26.03
C ALA A 275 -18.71 -8.77 -24.58
N GLY A 276 -19.75 -9.60 -24.38
CA GLY A 276 -20.17 -10.11 -23.07
C GLY A 276 -19.23 -11.16 -22.45
N VAL A 277 -17.94 -11.09 -22.76
CA VAL A 277 -16.91 -12.02 -22.27
C VAL A 277 -15.68 -11.24 -21.83
N ASP A 278 -15.28 -11.43 -20.58
CA ASP A 278 -14.03 -10.90 -20.03
C ASP A 278 -12.97 -11.99 -19.96
N ILE A 279 -11.77 -11.70 -20.47
CA ILE A 279 -10.62 -12.60 -20.44
C ILE A 279 -9.54 -12.00 -19.54
N TYR A 280 -9.19 -12.73 -18.49
CA TYR A 280 -8.16 -12.36 -17.53
C TYR A 280 -6.95 -13.28 -17.71
N ASN A 281 -5.82 -12.73 -18.17
CA ASN A 281 -4.56 -13.48 -18.26
C ASN A 281 -3.81 -13.42 -16.93
N LEU A 282 -3.34 -14.57 -16.46
CA LEU A 282 -2.62 -14.71 -15.21
C LEU A 282 -1.10 -14.62 -15.43
N THR A 283 -0.41 -13.89 -14.57
CA THR A 283 1.05 -13.81 -14.55
C THR A 283 1.63 -15.09 -13.93
N LYS A 284 2.53 -15.77 -14.66
CA LYS A 284 3.17 -17.02 -14.20
C LYS A 284 4.67 -16.84 -14.07
N TYR A 285 5.21 -17.27 -12.93
CA TYR A 285 6.65 -17.39 -12.66
C TYR A 285 7.51 -16.24 -13.22
N THR A 286 7.11 -15.00 -12.93
CA THR A 286 7.81 -13.79 -13.39
C THR A 286 8.68 -13.24 -12.26
N ARG A 287 9.84 -12.68 -12.61
CA ARG A 287 10.78 -12.08 -11.65
C ARG A 287 10.24 -10.76 -11.09
N SER A 288 10.35 -10.54 -9.78
CA SER A 288 10.15 -9.22 -9.16
C SER A 288 11.42 -8.36 -9.16
N ASN A 289 11.31 -7.09 -8.78
CA ASN A 289 12.49 -6.21 -8.62
C ASN A 289 13.51 -6.72 -7.58
N GLN A 290 13.09 -7.52 -6.59
CA GLN A 290 13.96 -8.07 -5.54
C GLN A 290 14.30 -9.55 -5.78
N ASN A 291 14.22 -10.02 -7.03
CA ASN A 291 14.53 -11.40 -7.44
C ASN A 291 13.66 -12.48 -6.79
N THR A 292 12.47 -12.11 -6.28
CA THR A 292 11.45 -13.05 -5.82
C THR A 292 10.55 -13.48 -6.98
N CYS A 293 9.66 -14.45 -6.72
CA CYS A 293 8.76 -15.00 -7.74
C CYS A 293 7.34 -14.40 -7.62
N ILE A 294 6.86 -13.82 -8.72
CA ILE A 294 5.47 -13.40 -8.89
C ILE A 294 4.75 -14.47 -9.68
N ASN A 295 3.78 -15.12 -9.05
CA ASN A 295 2.99 -16.18 -9.67
C ASN A 295 1.55 -16.13 -9.18
N GLN A 296 0.61 -16.05 -10.12
CA GLN A 296 -0.82 -16.06 -9.83
C GLN A 296 -1.41 -17.46 -9.95
N ARG A 297 -2.41 -17.77 -9.12
CA ARG A 297 -3.13 -19.05 -9.08
C ARG A 297 -4.63 -18.82 -9.07
N PRO A 298 -5.40 -19.44 -9.98
CA PRO A 298 -6.85 -19.29 -9.99
C PRO A 298 -7.47 -19.89 -8.72
N LEU A 299 -8.46 -19.21 -8.15
CA LEU A 299 -9.26 -19.65 -7.02
C LEU A 299 -10.60 -20.24 -7.46
N VAL A 300 -11.19 -19.62 -8.48
CA VAL A 300 -12.52 -19.97 -9.00
C VAL A 300 -12.48 -21.23 -9.86
N ARG A 301 -13.64 -21.87 -9.98
CA ARG A 301 -13.87 -23.04 -10.83
C ARG A 301 -14.88 -22.72 -11.92
N LYS A 302 -14.87 -23.53 -12.98
CA LYS A 302 -15.86 -23.42 -14.06
C LYS A 302 -17.27 -23.57 -13.49
N GLY A 303 -18.15 -22.64 -13.84
CA GLY A 303 -19.54 -22.59 -13.39
C GLY A 303 -19.77 -21.75 -12.12
N ASP A 304 -18.71 -21.29 -11.45
CA ASP A 304 -18.86 -20.40 -10.30
C ASP A 304 -19.47 -19.06 -10.72
N ARG A 305 -20.29 -18.48 -9.84
CA ARG A 305 -20.84 -17.13 -10.00
C ARG A 305 -19.95 -16.16 -9.26
N VAL A 306 -19.52 -15.10 -9.94
CA VAL A 306 -18.69 -14.03 -9.38
C VAL A 306 -19.41 -12.71 -9.48
N GLN A 307 -19.23 -11.86 -8.47
CA GLN A 307 -19.69 -10.48 -8.49
C GLN A 307 -18.54 -9.54 -8.84
N ARG A 308 -18.91 -8.33 -9.25
CA ARG A 308 -17.93 -7.25 -9.42
C ARG A 308 -17.11 -7.08 -8.14
N SER A 309 -15.79 -6.97 -8.29
CA SER A 309 -14.80 -6.86 -7.21
C SER A 309 -14.46 -8.16 -6.46
N ASP A 310 -14.99 -9.32 -6.88
CA ASP A 310 -14.56 -10.60 -6.33
C ASP A 310 -13.14 -10.97 -6.80
N ILE A 311 -12.38 -11.60 -5.90
CA ILE A 311 -11.03 -12.08 -6.20
C ILE A 311 -11.14 -13.45 -6.87
N MET A 312 -10.66 -13.54 -8.10
CA MET A 312 -10.72 -14.77 -8.92
C MET A 312 -9.41 -15.55 -8.96
N ALA A 313 -8.28 -14.87 -8.73
CA ALA A 313 -6.97 -15.50 -8.61
C ALA A 313 -6.13 -14.80 -7.54
N ASP A 314 -5.43 -15.61 -6.76
CA ASP A 314 -4.42 -15.16 -5.80
C ASP A 314 -3.11 -14.81 -6.50
N GLY A 315 -2.38 -13.86 -5.92
CA GLY A 315 -1.01 -13.53 -6.26
C GLY A 315 0.02 -14.19 -5.32
N PRO A 316 1.27 -13.69 -5.30
CA PRO A 316 2.25 -14.09 -4.30
C PRO A 316 1.83 -13.63 -2.90
N SER A 317 2.08 -14.46 -1.88
CA SER A 317 1.72 -14.17 -0.48
C SER A 317 0.23 -13.81 -0.27
N THR A 318 -0.65 -14.49 -0.99
CA THR A 318 -2.11 -14.41 -0.77
C THR A 318 -2.72 -15.80 -0.81
N ASP A 319 -3.70 -16.04 0.05
CA ASP A 319 -4.46 -17.29 0.12
C ASP A 319 -5.96 -16.97 0.29
N MET A 320 -6.79 -17.47 -0.63
CA MET A 320 -8.24 -17.25 -0.65
C MET A 320 -8.63 -15.75 -0.67
N GLY A 321 -7.82 -14.92 -1.33
CA GLY A 321 -8.02 -13.47 -1.39
C GLY A 321 -7.64 -12.71 -0.12
N GLU A 322 -6.97 -13.34 0.83
CA GLU A 322 -6.41 -12.71 2.03
C GLU A 322 -4.88 -12.66 1.94
N LEU A 323 -4.29 -11.61 2.50
CA LEU A 323 -2.84 -11.50 2.61
C LEU A 323 -2.26 -12.59 3.51
N ALA A 324 -1.29 -13.33 2.98
CA ALA A 324 -0.64 -14.48 3.61
C ALA A 324 0.89 -14.35 3.46
N LEU A 325 1.50 -13.45 4.25
CA LEU A 325 2.94 -13.16 4.18
C LEU A 325 3.83 -14.29 4.73
N GLY A 326 3.28 -15.17 5.57
CA GLY A 326 3.99 -16.25 6.24
C GLY A 326 3.12 -17.48 6.40
N GLN A 327 3.39 -18.29 7.43
CA GLN A 327 2.59 -19.48 7.73
C GLN A 327 2.43 -19.71 9.22
N ASN A 328 1.34 -20.37 9.61
CA ASN A 328 1.03 -20.62 11.02
C ASN A 328 1.82 -21.81 11.56
N MET A 329 2.50 -21.63 12.69
CA MET A 329 3.32 -22.66 13.33
C MET A 329 2.83 -22.96 14.74
N ARG A 330 2.98 -24.20 15.19
CA ARG A 330 2.79 -24.52 16.61
C ARG A 330 4.05 -24.12 17.38
N ILE A 331 3.91 -23.16 18.28
CA ILE A 331 5.02 -22.60 19.06
C ILE A 331 4.84 -22.97 20.53
N ALA A 332 5.95 -23.24 21.22
CA ALA A 332 5.99 -23.45 22.67
C ALA A 332 7.01 -22.50 23.30
N PHE A 333 6.60 -21.77 24.32
CA PHE A 333 7.48 -20.90 25.09
C PHE A 333 8.13 -21.70 26.22
N MET A 334 9.39 -22.11 26.02
CA MET A 334 10.19 -22.79 27.04
C MET A 334 11.67 -22.63 26.73
N ALA A 335 12.54 -22.67 27.75
CA ALA A 335 13.97 -22.79 27.53
C ALA A 335 14.30 -24.21 27.03
N TRP A 336 15.08 -24.32 25.96
CA TRP A 336 15.46 -25.61 25.36
C TRP A 336 16.96 -25.72 25.18
N ASN A 337 17.66 -26.24 26.20
CA ASN A 337 19.09 -26.55 26.18
C ASN A 337 20.01 -25.42 25.67
N GLY A 338 19.59 -24.15 25.81
CA GLY A 338 20.33 -23.00 25.30
C GLY A 338 20.23 -22.77 23.78
N PHE A 339 19.52 -23.61 23.02
CA PHE A 339 19.33 -23.39 21.57
C PHE A 339 18.46 -22.18 21.24
N ASN A 340 17.64 -21.74 22.20
CA ASN A 340 16.89 -20.50 22.13
C ASN A 340 17.44 -19.42 23.08
N PHE A 341 18.75 -19.39 23.27
CA PHE A 341 19.41 -18.30 24.00
C PHE A 341 19.30 -16.99 23.22
N GLU A 342 19.09 -15.88 23.94
CA GLU A 342 18.69 -14.58 23.39
C GLU A 342 17.43 -14.70 22.52
N ASP A 343 17.48 -14.27 21.26
CA ASP A 343 16.38 -14.30 20.30
C ASP A 343 16.54 -15.43 19.26
N SER A 344 17.38 -16.42 19.55
CA SER A 344 17.58 -17.58 18.67
C SER A 344 16.33 -18.46 18.60
N ILE A 345 16.02 -18.99 17.42
CA ILE A 345 14.84 -19.83 17.18
C ILE A 345 15.28 -21.27 16.92
N CYS A 346 14.75 -22.21 17.71
CA CYS A 346 14.89 -23.65 17.45
C CYS A 346 13.70 -24.13 16.62
N LEU A 347 13.98 -24.77 15.47
CA LEU A 347 12.97 -25.29 14.56
C LEU A 347 12.95 -26.81 14.57
N SER A 348 11.76 -27.39 14.47
CA SER A 348 11.60 -28.82 14.23
C SER A 348 12.01 -29.18 12.80
N GLU A 349 12.66 -30.33 12.62
CA GLU A 349 12.97 -30.87 11.28
C GLU A 349 11.71 -31.03 10.41
N ARG A 350 10.55 -31.24 11.04
CA ARG A 350 9.25 -31.35 10.38
C ARG A 350 8.93 -30.15 9.47
N VAL A 351 9.40 -28.95 9.82
CA VAL A 351 9.19 -27.74 9.01
C VAL A 351 9.81 -27.86 7.62
N VAL A 352 10.98 -28.50 7.55
CA VAL A 352 11.68 -28.76 6.29
C VAL A 352 11.01 -29.90 5.54
N GLN A 353 10.64 -30.99 6.23
CA GLN A 353 9.98 -32.15 5.63
C GLN A 353 8.61 -31.82 5.00
N GLU A 354 7.93 -30.80 5.52
CA GLU A 354 6.63 -30.33 5.02
C GLU A 354 6.74 -29.23 3.94
N ASP A 355 7.95 -28.83 3.53
CA ASP A 355 8.19 -27.77 2.56
C ASP A 355 7.45 -26.46 2.90
N ARG A 356 7.54 -26.03 4.17
CA ARG A 356 6.80 -24.86 4.67
C ARG A 356 7.37 -23.51 4.22
N PHE A 357 8.66 -23.28 4.46
CA PHE A 357 9.37 -22.05 4.12
C PHE A 357 10.28 -22.05 2.86
N PRO A 358 10.25 -23.03 1.93
CA PRO A 358 10.90 -22.86 0.65
C PRO A 358 10.37 -21.64 -0.11
N THR A 359 11.29 -20.87 -0.71
CA THR A 359 11.01 -19.71 -1.56
C THR A 359 11.54 -19.95 -2.96
N ILE A 360 10.95 -19.28 -3.97
CA ILE A 360 11.46 -19.32 -5.35
C ILE A 360 12.13 -17.99 -5.67
N HIS A 361 13.39 -18.06 -6.11
CA HIS A 361 14.16 -16.92 -6.57
C HIS A 361 14.46 -17.03 -8.06
N ILE A 362 14.32 -15.92 -8.78
CA ILE A 362 14.54 -15.85 -10.22
C ILE A 362 15.64 -14.82 -10.47
N GLN A 363 16.73 -15.24 -11.11
CA GLN A 363 17.83 -14.36 -11.52
C GLN A 363 17.83 -14.23 -13.03
N GLU A 364 18.08 -13.01 -13.51
CA GLU A 364 18.27 -12.74 -14.93
C GLU A 364 19.75 -12.54 -15.19
N LEU A 365 20.28 -13.27 -16.17
CA LEU A 365 21.67 -13.17 -16.60
C LEU A 365 21.64 -12.73 -18.06
N THR A 366 22.41 -11.69 -18.38
CA THR A 366 22.49 -11.14 -19.75
C THR A 366 23.89 -11.32 -20.28
N CYS A 367 24.02 -11.94 -21.45
CA CYS A 367 25.25 -11.98 -22.23
C CYS A 367 25.10 -11.02 -23.41
N VAL A 368 26.11 -10.17 -23.64
CA VAL A 368 26.10 -9.17 -24.72
C VAL A 368 27.40 -9.31 -25.49
N ALA A 369 27.30 -9.61 -26.78
CA ALA A 369 28.41 -9.46 -27.71
C ALA A 369 28.51 -8.00 -28.16
N ARG A 370 29.74 -7.48 -28.21
CA ARG A 370 30.02 -6.10 -28.60
C ARG A 370 30.91 -6.03 -29.83
N ASP A 371 30.74 -4.94 -30.58
CA ASP A 371 31.71 -4.56 -31.60
C ASP A 371 32.92 -3.92 -30.93
N THR A 372 34.07 -4.59 -31.02
CA THR A 372 35.34 -4.05 -30.56
C THR A 372 36.16 -3.50 -31.73
N LYS A 373 37.20 -2.73 -31.42
CA LYS A 373 38.14 -2.25 -32.45
C LYS A 373 38.89 -3.38 -33.16
N LEU A 374 39.02 -4.54 -32.52
CA LEU A 374 39.72 -5.71 -33.05
C LEU A 374 38.81 -6.61 -33.88
N GLY A 375 37.50 -6.36 -33.87
CA GLY A 375 36.48 -7.15 -34.55
C GLY A 375 35.22 -7.30 -33.69
N PRO A 376 34.11 -7.72 -34.30
CA PRO A 376 32.90 -8.08 -33.57
C PRO A 376 33.16 -9.30 -32.68
N GLU A 377 32.67 -9.27 -31.45
CA GLU A 377 32.57 -10.46 -30.63
C GLU A 377 31.46 -11.37 -31.18
N GLU A 378 31.71 -12.67 -31.25
CA GLU A 378 30.72 -13.66 -31.66
C GLU A 378 30.35 -14.57 -30.48
N ILE A 379 29.06 -14.76 -30.26
CA ILE A 379 28.55 -15.78 -29.33
C ILE A 379 28.41 -17.07 -30.14
N SER A 380 29.48 -17.85 -30.22
CA SER A 380 29.48 -19.20 -30.81
C SER A 380 29.74 -20.27 -29.75
N ALA A 381 29.36 -21.51 -30.06
CA ALA A 381 29.65 -22.70 -29.26
C ALA A 381 30.89 -23.47 -29.76
N ASP A 382 31.54 -22.97 -30.81
CA ASP A 382 32.66 -23.62 -31.53
C ASP A 382 33.95 -23.79 -30.72
#